data_AF-A0A7C7V2J9-F1
#
_entry.id   AF-A0A7C7V2J9-F1
#
_cell.length_a   1.000
_cell.length_b   1.000
_cell.length_c   1.000
_cell.angle_alpha   90.00
_cell.angle_beta   90.00
_cell.angle_gamma   90.00
#
_symmetry.space_group_name_H-M   'P 1'
#
loop_
_entity.id
_entity.type
_entity.pdbx_description
1 polymer ?
#
loop_
_entity_poly.entity_id
_entity_poly.type
_entity_poly.pdbx_seq_one_letter_code
_entity_poly.pdbx_strand_id
1 'polypeptide(L)'
;MAARVDPRYRAVWDGLPQGHRAALAAYLLPHRSRQQQLRPTRPRVVKWYCPFASQERFPSGHRYCINVYTGCAHGCVYCYAASYEPERAASKPNFRRLIERDMADLEAFDVPAAPVHLSNSVDPFQPLERRYGHTRYALEKILAHRHRFTTVTLLTKNPLAAAQSGCLELLRELNQLPSDHPRASEFRDRRLPALQVHVSLAFWNDRARAAYERAAPSVAERREGIRALREAGIPVVLRIDPLFPRSPLPTRPPSRLEDFGLAEAQTLEELENLVAFAARSGVRHVVYSVLKVVPPRRRKAPPEVQALRAVYQATCAPDKPPWRGGSWRLPRHVAARYIAADFLRVCRHRGVQARFCMADLLETP
;
A
#
# COMPACT_ATOMS: atom_id res chain seq x y z
N MET A 1 -16.80 -23.69 -13.72
CA MET A 1 -16.47 -22.97 -12.46
C MET A 1 -16.62 -21.45 -12.58
N ALA A 2 -16.12 -20.81 -13.65
CA ALA A 2 -16.24 -19.36 -13.86
C ALA A 2 -17.70 -18.84 -13.85
N ALA A 3 -18.66 -19.59 -14.40
CA ALA A 3 -20.09 -19.21 -14.37
C ALA A 3 -20.69 -19.13 -12.95
N ARG A 4 -20.03 -19.74 -11.96
CA ARG A 4 -20.44 -19.75 -10.55
C ARG A 4 -19.79 -18.62 -9.75
N VAL A 5 -19.05 -17.69 -10.35
CA VAL A 5 -18.45 -16.54 -9.63
C VAL A 5 -19.55 -15.73 -8.96
N ASP A 6 -19.40 -15.49 -7.65
CA ASP A 6 -20.30 -14.63 -6.87
C ASP A 6 -20.45 -13.26 -7.56
N PRO A 7 -21.69 -12.76 -7.78
CA PRO A 7 -21.96 -11.53 -8.52
C PRO A 7 -21.12 -10.33 -8.07
N ARG A 8 -20.79 -10.24 -6.77
CA ARG A 8 -19.98 -9.15 -6.21
C ARG A 8 -18.56 -9.08 -6.78
N TYR A 9 -18.13 -10.09 -7.51
CA TYR A 9 -16.80 -10.19 -8.08
C TYR A 9 -16.79 -10.10 -9.60
N ARG A 10 -17.96 -10.20 -10.27
CA ARG A 10 -18.06 -10.31 -11.73
C ARG A 10 -17.30 -9.23 -12.48
N ALA A 11 -17.28 -7.98 -11.99
CA ALA A 11 -16.57 -6.89 -12.66
C ALA A 11 -15.05 -7.12 -12.90
N VAL A 12 -14.40 -8.07 -12.22
CA VAL A 12 -13.01 -8.48 -12.54
C VAL A 12 -12.93 -9.55 -13.62
N TRP A 13 -13.99 -10.35 -13.80
CA TRP A 13 -14.09 -11.39 -14.82
C TRP A 13 -14.74 -10.86 -16.10
N ASP A 14 -15.66 -9.91 -15.97
CA ASP A 14 -16.36 -9.25 -17.08
C ASP A 14 -15.35 -8.47 -17.92
N GLY A 15 -15.49 -8.54 -19.24
CA GLY A 15 -14.52 -7.94 -20.17
C GLY A 15 -13.26 -8.77 -20.42
N LEU A 16 -12.98 -9.83 -19.65
CA LEU A 16 -11.89 -10.76 -19.95
C LEU A 16 -12.31 -11.82 -20.99
N PRO A 17 -11.38 -12.26 -21.88
CA PRO A 17 -11.59 -13.42 -22.75
C PRO A 17 -12.01 -14.67 -21.97
N GLN A 18 -12.76 -15.57 -22.62
CA GLN A 18 -13.27 -16.79 -21.99
C GLN A 18 -12.16 -17.66 -21.37
N GLY A 19 -11.02 -17.80 -22.06
CA GLY A 19 -9.85 -18.53 -21.56
C GLY A 19 -9.29 -17.91 -20.26
N HIS A 20 -9.11 -16.58 -20.25
CA HIS A 20 -8.64 -15.86 -19.07
C HIS A 20 -9.59 -16.00 -17.87
N ARG A 21 -10.91 -15.95 -18.11
CA ARG A 21 -11.91 -16.19 -17.05
C ARG A 21 -11.80 -17.60 -16.47
N ALA A 22 -11.58 -18.61 -17.32
CA ALA A 22 -11.42 -19.99 -16.90
C ALA A 22 -10.13 -20.19 -16.09
N ALA A 23 -9.01 -19.63 -16.54
CA ALA A 23 -7.71 -19.64 -15.86
C ALA A 23 -7.79 -19.00 -14.46
N LEU A 24 -8.35 -17.79 -14.37
CA LEU A 24 -8.53 -17.10 -13.08
C LEU A 24 -9.45 -17.87 -12.14
N ALA A 25 -10.54 -18.43 -12.65
CA ALA A 25 -11.42 -19.28 -11.87
C ALA A 25 -10.66 -20.50 -11.33
N ALA A 26 -9.90 -21.19 -12.19
CA ALA A 26 -9.07 -22.34 -11.81
C ALA A 26 -8.08 -21.97 -10.70
N TYR A 27 -7.45 -20.80 -10.78
CA TYR A 27 -6.48 -20.37 -9.79
C TYR A 27 -7.10 -19.98 -8.44
N LEU A 28 -8.19 -19.19 -8.46
CA LEU A 28 -8.73 -18.49 -7.28
C LEU A 28 -9.89 -19.19 -6.58
N LEU A 29 -10.73 -19.94 -7.31
CA LEU A 29 -11.98 -20.49 -6.76
C LEU A 29 -11.81 -21.92 -6.24
N PRO A 30 -12.50 -22.29 -5.14
CA PRO A 30 -12.37 -23.63 -4.56
C PRO A 30 -12.94 -24.71 -5.49
N HIS A 31 -12.08 -25.63 -5.94
CA HIS A 31 -12.42 -26.66 -6.95
C HIS A 31 -13.51 -27.64 -6.49
N ARG A 32 -13.52 -28.00 -5.21
CA ARG A 32 -14.41 -29.02 -4.65
C ARG A 32 -15.65 -28.45 -3.95
N SER A 33 -15.89 -27.14 -4.04
CA SER A 33 -17.06 -26.53 -3.42
C SER A 33 -18.35 -26.92 -4.15
N ARG A 34 -19.40 -27.26 -3.41
CA ARG A 34 -20.76 -27.52 -3.94
C ARG A 34 -21.64 -26.26 -3.97
N GLN A 35 -21.16 -25.12 -3.49
CA GLN A 35 -21.94 -23.88 -3.44
C GLN A 35 -22.28 -23.36 -4.85
N GLN A 36 -23.51 -22.92 -5.08
CA GLN A 36 -23.89 -22.36 -6.38
C GLN A 36 -23.08 -21.11 -6.74
N GLN A 37 -22.76 -20.28 -5.75
CA GLN A 37 -21.91 -19.10 -5.89
C GLN A 37 -20.56 -19.32 -5.18
N LEU A 38 -19.48 -19.05 -5.89
CA LEU A 38 -18.10 -19.26 -5.47
C LEU A 38 -17.39 -17.94 -5.23
N ARG A 39 -16.64 -17.92 -4.12
CA ARG A 39 -15.81 -16.80 -3.69
C ARG A 39 -14.34 -17.21 -3.80
N PRO A 40 -13.41 -16.27 -4.01
CA PRO A 40 -11.97 -16.56 -4.07
C PRO A 40 -11.44 -16.81 -2.66
N THR A 41 -11.71 -18.01 -2.13
CA THR A 41 -11.38 -18.43 -0.76
C THR A 41 -10.22 -19.42 -0.70
N ARG A 42 -9.61 -19.77 -1.85
CA ARG A 42 -8.43 -20.65 -1.84
C ARG A 42 -7.28 -19.97 -1.09
N PRO A 43 -6.65 -20.66 -0.11
CA PRO A 43 -5.52 -20.11 0.60
C PRO A 43 -4.29 -20.04 -0.32
N ARG A 44 -3.90 -18.80 -0.65
CA ARG A 44 -2.77 -18.44 -1.51
C ARG A 44 -1.82 -17.48 -0.81
N VAL A 45 -0.55 -17.55 -1.18
CA VAL A 45 0.45 -16.49 -0.98
C VAL A 45 0.24 -15.39 -2.02
N VAL A 46 0.13 -15.74 -3.30
CA VAL A 46 -0.22 -14.81 -4.38
C VAL A 46 -1.74 -14.67 -4.43
N LYS A 47 -2.26 -13.77 -3.58
CA LYS A 47 -3.69 -13.60 -3.40
C LYS A 47 -4.24 -12.67 -4.46
N TRP A 48 -5.49 -12.89 -4.83
CA TRP A 48 -6.23 -11.83 -5.50
C TRP A 48 -6.38 -10.63 -4.57
N TYR A 49 -6.13 -9.45 -5.11
CA TYR A 49 -6.19 -8.21 -4.37
C TYR A 49 -7.42 -7.40 -4.77
N CYS A 50 -8.41 -7.42 -3.86
CA CYS A 50 -9.49 -6.45 -3.86
C CYS A 50 -9.23 -5.44 -2.73
N PRO A 51 -8.60 -4.29 -3.01
CA PRO A 51 -8.35 -3.25 -2.00
C PRO A 51 -9.62 -2.65 -1.39
N PHE A 52 -10.77 -2.80 -2.05
CA PHE A 52 -12.00 -2.12 -1.70
C PHE A 52 -13.10 -3.15 -1.42
N ALA A 53 -13.20 -3.55 -0.16
CA ALA A 53 -14.31 -4.38 0.30
C ALA A 53 -15.65 -3.70 -0.06
N SER A 54 -16.59 -4.50 -0.57
CA SER A 54 -17.97 -4.08 -0.91
C SER A 54 -18.07 -3.02 -2.00
N GLN A 55 -17.43 -3.23 -3.15
CA GLN A 55 -17.72 -2.45 -4.36
C GLN A 55 -18.66 -3.19 -5.30
N GLU A 56 -19.62 -2.46 -5.88
CA GLU A 56 -20.45 -2.92 -7.01
C GLU A 56 -19.70 -2.83 -8.35
N ARG A 57 -18.54 -2.16 -8.40
CA ARG A 57 -17.72 -1.98 -9.61
C ARG A 57 -16.23 -2.16 -9.29
N PHE A 58 -15.51 -2.86 -10.17
CA PHE A 58 -14.05 -3.09 -10.07
C PHE A 58 -13.32 -2.45 -11.25
N PRO A 59 -13.20 -1.10 -11.27
CA PRO A 59 -12.67 -0.40 -12.45
C PRO A 59 -11.20 -0.69 -12.74
N SER A 60 -10.46 -1.29 -11.79
CA SER A 60 -9.02 -1.55 -11.92
C SER A 60 -8.64 -2.93 -12.44
N GLY A 61 -9.61 -3.81 -12.72
CA GLY A 61 -9.37 -5.18 -13.18
C GLY A 61 -8.70 -6.10 -12.15
N HIS A 62 -8.18 -7.23 -12.65
CA HIS A 62 -7.48 -8.26 -11.87
C HIS A 62 -6.13 -7.79 -11.36
N ARG A 63 -5.80 -8.08 -10.09
CA ARG A 63 -4.55 -7.69 -9.41
C ARG A 63 -4.16 -8.71 -8.36
N TYR A 64 -2.87 -8.81 -8.09
CA TYR A 64 -2.32 -9.65 -7.04
C TYR A 64 -1.83 -8.85 -5.83
N CYS A 65 -1.81 -9.51 -4.68
CA CYS A 65 -1.13 -9.03 -3.49
C CYS A 65 -0.40 -10.18 -2.80
N ILE A 66 0.82 -9.90 -2.37
CA ILE A 66 1.66 -10.81 -1.59
C ILE A 66 2.08 -10.04 -0.34
N ASN A 67 1.43 -10.31 0.80
CA ASN A 67 1.99 -9.90 2.09
C ASN A 67 3.01 -10.97 2.50
N VAL A 68 4.29 -10.62 2.58
CA VAL A 68 5.36 -11.61 2.82
C VAL A 68 5.29 -12.18 4.25
N TYR A 69 5.05 -11.29 5.21
CA TYR A 69 4.93 -11.60 6.63
C TYR A 69 3.48 -11.50 7.12
N THR A 70 3.29 -11.79 8.39
CA THR A 70 2.03 -11.61 9.11
C THR A 70 2.30 -10.70 10.31
N GLY A 71 1.48 -9.67 10.52
CA GLY A 71 1.78 -8.62 11.48
C GLY A 71 3.01 -7.76 11.10
N CYS A 72 3.22 -6.65 11.81
CA CYS A 72 4.29 -5.70 11.51
C CYS A 72 4.93 -5.14 12.78
N ALA A 73 6.26 -5.21 12.87
CA ALA A 73 7.01 -4.77 14.05
C ALA A 73 7.03 -3.24 14.26
N HIS A 74 6.65 -2.43 13.27
CA HIS A 74 6.75 -0.97 13.33
C HIS A 74 5.81 -0.31 14.35
N GLY A 75 4.68 -0.95 14.67
CA GLY A 75 3.76 -0.47 15.71
C GLY A 75 3.11 0.89 15.43
N CYS A 76 2.81 1.22 14.17
CA CYS A 76 2.24 2.52 13.82
C CYS A 76 0.84 2.71 14.42
N VAL A 77 0.60 3.84 15.09
CA VAL A 77 -0.68 4.20 15.74
C VAL A 77 -1.83 4.22 14.74
N TYR A 78 -1.58 4.71 13.53
CA TYR A 78 -2.56 4.87 12.46
C TYR A 78 -2.65 3.67 11.51
N CYS A 79 -2.04 2.53 11.87
CA CYS A 79 -1.98 1.38 10.97
C CYS A 79 -3.37 0.84 10.65
N TYR A 80 -3.81 0.98 9.40
CA TYR A 80 -5.12 0.47 8.98
C TYR A 80 -5.21 -1.07 9.09
N ALA A 81 -4.08 -1.76 8.95
CA ALA A 81 -3.99 -3.20 9.07
C ALA A 81 -4.19 -3.71 10.49
N ALA A 82 -4.12 -2.85 11.53
CA ALA A 82 -4.42 -3.24 12.92
C ALA A 82 -5.86 -3.77 13.13
N SER A 83 -6.75 -3.53 12.17
CA SER A 83 -8.11 -4.08 12.16
C SER A 83 -8.19 -5.55 11.70
N TYR A 84 -7.14 -6.12 11.10
CA TYR A 84 -7.18 -7.50 10.59
C TYR A 84 -5.87 -8.29 10.66
N GLU A 85 -4.71 -7.63 10.70
CA GLU A 85 -3.42 -8.28 10.97
C GLU A 85 -3.23 -8.51 12.48
N PRO A 86 -2.54 -9.60 12.87
CA PRO A 86 -2.16 -9.79 14.26
C PRO A 86 -1.12 -8.76 14.68
N GLU A 87 -1.08 -8.49 15.98
CA GLU A 87 -0.17 -7.51 16.56
C GLU A 87 1.30 -7.96 16.49
N ARG A 88 1.55 -9.22 16.85
CA ARG A 88 2.91 -9.78 16.83
C ARG A 88 3.30 -10.13 15.40
N ALA A 89 4.41 -9.55 14.94
CA ALA A 89 5.03 -9.91 13.67
C ALA A 89 5.54 -11.36 13.71
N ALA A 90 5.25 -12.13 12.66
CA ALA A 90 5.69 -13.51 12.49
C ALA A 90 5.94 -13.86 11.03
N SER A 91 6.80 -14.87 10.83
CA SER A 91 6.97 -15.54 9.55
C SER A 91 5.78 -16.45 9.25
N LYS A 92 5.44 -16.60 7.97
CA LYS A 92 4.38 -17.52 7.54
C LYS A 92 4.93 -18.94 7.48
N PRO A 93 4.26 -19.93 8.09
CA PRO A 93 4.66 -21.32 7.97
C PRO A 93 4.72 -21.76 6.51
N ASN A 94 5.79 -22.44 6.12
CA ASN A 94 6.00 -22.97 4.76
C ASN A 94 5.93 -21.91 3.64
N PHE A 95 6.23 -20.63 3.92
CA PHE A 95 6.13 -19.55 2.94
C PHE A 95 6.76 -19.90 1.58
N ARG A 96 8.00 -20.38 1.59
CA ARG A 96 8.76 -20.71 0.37
C ARG A 96 8.06 -21.77 -0.49
N ARG A 97 7.69 -22.90 0.12
CA ARG A 97 6.92 -23.97 -0.55
C ARG A 97 5.58 -23.46 -1.10
N LEU A 98 4.89 -22.61 -0.35
CA LEU A 98 3.57 -22.11 -0.74
C LEU A 98 3.66 -21.11 -1.90
N ILE A 99 4.65 -20.22 -1.94
CA ILE A 99 4.84 -19.31 -3.07
C ILE A 99 5.28 -20.06 -4.32
N GLU A 100 6.17 -21.06 -4.22
CA GLU A 100 6.55 -21.90 -5.36
C GLU A 100 5.36 -22.62 -5.97
N ARG A 101 4.53 -23.26 -5.13
CA ARG A 101 3.28 -23.89 -5.59
C ARG A 101 2.37 -22.87 -6.27
N ASP A 102 2.23 -21.68 -5.69
CA ASP A 102 1.36 -20.66 -6.26
C ASP A 102 1.90 -20.11 -7.59
N MET A 103 3.22 -20.00 -7.79
CA MET A 103 3.81 -19.65 -9.09
C MET A 103 3.64 -20.77 -10.11
N ALA A 104 3.88 -22.02 -9.72
CA ALA A 104 3.63 -23.17 -10.59
C ALA A 104 2.16 -23.27 -11.03
N ASP A 105 1.22 -22.97 -10.13
CA ASP A 105 -0.21 -22.92 -10.47
C ASP A 105 -0.54 -21.74 -11.41
N LEU A 106 0.15 -20.60 -11.32
CA LEU A 106 -0.03 -19.50 -12.29
C LEU A 106 0.38 -19.95 -13.69
N GLU A 107 1.46 -20.73 -13.82
CA GLU A 107 1.87 -21.33 -15.09
C GLU A 107 0.90 -22.40 -15.57
N ALA A 108 0.59 -23.38 -14.72
CA ALA A 108 -0.19 -24.56 -15.09
C ALA A 108 -1.63 -24.21 -15.53
N PHE A 109 -2.22 -23.16 -14.96
CA PHE A 109 -3.55 -22.69 -15.36
C PHE A 109 -3.53 -21.60 -16.43
N ASP A 110 -2.35 -21.21 -16.89
CA ASP A 110 -2.13 -20.10 -17.82
C ASP A 110 -2.86 -18.81 -17.41
N VAL A 111 -2.60 -18.37 -16.18
CA VAL A 111 -3.28 -17.20 -15.60
C VAL A 111 -2.74 -15.92 -16.25
N PRO A 112 -3.61 -15.01 -16.74
CA PRO A 112 -3.16 -13.80 -17.44
C PRO A 112 -2.34 -12.88 -16.53
N ALA A 113 -1.37 -12.19 -17.14
CA ALA A 113 -0.50 -11.25 -16.44
C ALA A 113 -1.30 -10.11 -15.79
N ALA A 114 -0.91 -9.74 -14.57
CA ALA A 114 -1.54 -8.66 -13.81
C ALA A 114 -0.55 -7.98 -12.84
N PRO A 115 -0.82 -6.76 -12.37
CA PRO A 115 0.09 -6.11 -11.44
C PRO A 115 0.04 -6.80 -10.07
N VAL A 116 1.17 -6.81 -9.38
CA VAL A 116 1.33 -7.39 -8.04
C VAL A 116 1.79 -6.35 -7.04
N HIS A 117 1.07 -6.28 -5.92
CA HIS A 117 1.45 -5.45 -4.79
C HIS A 117 2.10 -6.30 -3.70
N LEU A 118 3.38 -6.04 -3.43
CA LEU A 118 4.11 -6.67 -2.35
C LEU A 118 3.93 -5.85 -1.08
N SER A 119 3.36 -6.47 -0.06
CA SER A 119 3.37 -6.01 1.33
C SER A 119 2.60 -4.70 1.57
N ASN A 120 1.33 -4.66 1.15
CA ASN A 120 0.43 -3.54 1.45
C ASN A 120 0.05 -3.45 2.95
N SER A 121 -0.08 -4.58 3.64
CA SER A 121 -0.58 -4.64 5.03
C SER A 121 0.51 -4.73 6.10
N VAL A 122 1.70 -5.17 5.72
CA VAL A 122 2.83 -5.48 6.59
C VAL A 122 4.09 -4.97 5.92
N ASP A 123 5.15 -4.66 6.66
CA ASP A 123 6.39 -4.22 6.02
C ASP A 123 7.25 -5.42 5.55
N PRO A 124 7.75 -5.42 4.31
CA PRO A 124 8.56 -6.52 3.79
C PRO A 124 10.00 -6.53 4.34
N PHE A 125 10.50 -5.40 4.81
CA PHE A 125 11.87 -5.21 5.30
C PHE A 125 11.91 -4.90 6.81
N GLN A 126 10.90 -5.35 7.54
CA GLN A 126 10.89 -5.37 9.00
C GLN A 126 11.97 -6.33 9.55
N PRO A 127 12.29 -6.32 10.86
CA PRO A 127 13.39 -7.11 11.42
C PRO A 127 13.37 -8.62 11.10
N LEU A 128 12.21 -9.20 10.81
CA LEU A 128 12.07 -10.59 10.36
C LEU A 128 12.82 -10.89 9.06
N GLU A 129 12.96 -9.93 8.15
CA GLU A 129 13.63 -10.14 6.86
C GLU A 129 15.10 -10.55 7.04
N ARG A 130 15.79 -9.95 8.02
CA ARG A 130 17.19 -10.33 8.34
C ARG A 130 17.34 -11.80 8.71
N ARG A 131 16.30 -12.41 9.29
CA ARG A 131 16.31 -13.81 9.72
C ARG A 131 15.82 -14.78 8.63
N TYR A 132 14.79 -14.40 7.88
CA TYR A 132 14.09 -15.34 7.00
C TYR A 132 14.35 -15.12 5.50
N GLY A 133 14.72 -13.90 5.08
CA GLY A 133 14.96 -13.55 3.68
C GLY A 133 13.75 -13.83 2.77
N HIS A 134 12.53 -13.70 3.29
CA HIS A 134 11.34 -14.10 2.53
C HIS A 134 10.93 -13.05 1.50
N THR A 135 11.22 -11.77 1.74
CA THR A 135 10.99 -10.72 0.77
C THR A 135 11.92 -10.91 -0.41
N ARG A 136 13.22 -11.08 -0.16
CA ARG A 136 14.18 -11.40 -1.22
C ARG A 136 13.74 -12.62 -2.03
N TYR A 137 13.40 -13.71 -1.35
CA TYR A 137 12.95 -14.93 -2.02
C TYR A 137 11.65 -14.73 -2.82
N ALA A 138 10.71 -13.92 -2.33
CA ALA A 138 9.51 -13.59 -3.10
C ALA A 138 9.83 -12.79 -4.36
N LEU A 139 10.78 -11.85 -4.30
CA LEU A 139 11.25 -11.10 -5.47
C LEU A 139 11.94 -12.02 -6.49
N GLU A 140 12.77 -12.96 -6.03
CA GLU A 140 13.40 -13.99 -6.89
C GLU A 140 12.33 -14.81 -7.64
N LYS A 141 11.26 -15.23 -6.95
CA LYS A 141 10.16 -15.98 -7.58
C LYS A 141 9.32 -15.13 -8.52
N ILE A 142 9.08 -13.85 -8.21
CA ILE A 142 8.40 -12.94 -9.13
C ILE A 142 9.23 -12.73 -10.40
N LEU A 143 10.56 -12.60 -10.26
CA LEU A 143 11.47 -12.45 -11.38
C LEU A 143 11.54 -13.72 -12.25
N ALA A 144 11.60 -14.91 -11.64
CA ALA A 144 11.58 -16.18 -12.38
C ALA A 144 10.27 -16.39 -13.17
N HIS A 145 9.17 -15.76 -12.76
CA HIS A 145 7.86 -15.80 -13.41
C HIS A 145 7.44 -14.42 -13.94
N ARG A 146 8.41 -13.64 -14.42
CA ARG A 146 8.21 -12.21 -14.73
C ARG A 146 7.11 -11.97 -15.77
N HIS A 147 6.87 -12.92 -16.69
CA HIS A 147 5.81 -12.85 -17.71
C HIS A 147 4.38 -12.90 -17.12
N ARG A 148 4.22 -13.35 -15.86
CA ARG A 148 2.93 -13.39 -15.15
C ARG A 148 2.58 -12.09 -14.43
N PHE A 149 3.48 -11.12 -14.42
CA PHE A 149 3.29 -9.86 -13.70
C PHE A 149 3.47 -8.66 -14.62
N THR A 150 2.63 -7.63 -14.51
CA THR A 150 2.83 -6.39 -15.28
C THR A 150 3.72 -5.44 -14.50
N THR A 151 3.16 -4.69 -13.56
CA THR A 151 3.90 -3.86 -12.60
C THR A 151 4.05 -4.56 -11.27
N VAL A 152 5.28 -4.64 -10.78
CA VAL A 152 5.58 -5.00 -9.38
C VAL A 152 5.58 -3.71 -8.55
N THR A 153 4.75 -3.65 -7.51
CA THR A 153 4.71 -2.51 -6.58
C THR A 153 5.12 -2.99 -5.19
N LEU A 154 6.29 -2.57 -4.70
CA LEU A 154 6.76 -2.89 -3.35
C LEU A 154 6.50 -1.73 -2.41
N LEU A 155 5.77 -1.93 -1.32
CA LEU A 155 5.56 -0.89 -0.29
C LEU A 155 6.43 -1.15 0.95
N THR A 156 7.17 -0.13 1.39
CA THR A 156 8.03 -0.24 2.58
C THR A 156 8.16 1.09 3.35
N LYS A 157 8.43 1.01 4.65
CA LYS A 157 8.94 2.10 5.52
C LYS A 157 10.45 2.00 5.72
N ASN A 158 11.08 0.93 5.24
CA ASN A 158 12.50 0.65 5.40
C ASN A 158 13.20 0.57 4.03
N PRO A 159 13.32 1.71 3.30
CA PRO A 159 13.93 1.75 1.97
C PRO A 159 15.43 1.47 1.99
N LEU A 160 16.12 1.80 3.10
CA LEU A 160 17.55 1.55 3.24
C LEU A 160 17.84 0.05 3.28
N ALA A 161 17.05 -0.71 4.04
CA ALA A 161 17.11 -2.16 4.00
C ALA A 161 16.82 -2.72 2.59
N ALA A 162 15.86 -2.15 1.85
CA ALA A 162 15.59 -2.56 0.46
C ALA A 162 16.81 -2.33 -0.46
N ALA A 163 17.55 -1.24 -0.24
CA ALA A 163 18.76 -0.93 -1.00
C ALA A 163 19.96 -1.81 -0.60
N GLN A 164 20.03 -2.28 0.66
CA GLN A 164 21.19 -2.98 1.22
C GLN A 164 21.04 -4.51 1.33
N SER A 165 19.82 -5.05 1.36
CA SER A 165 19.57 -6.47 1.66
C SER A 165 19.89 -7.45 0.52
N GLY A 166 20.71 -7.04 -0.45
CA GLY A 166 20.94 -7.80 -1.69
C GLY A 166 19.72 -7.88 -2.61
N CYS A 167 18.68 -7.07 -2.36
CA CYS A 167 17.50 -6.98 -3.24
C CYS A 167 17.70 -5.99 -4.39
N LEU A 168 18.75 -5.17 -4.36
CA LEU A 168 18.91 -4.07 -5.31
C LEU A 168 18.98 -4.54 -6.76
N GLU A 169 19.76 -5.58 -7.05
CA GLU A 169 19.84 -6.14 -8.41
C GLU A 169 18.50 -6.75 -8.84
N LEU A 170 17.83 -7.51 -7.97
CA LEU A 170 16.49 -8.04 -8.25
C LEU A 170 15.50 -6.93 -8.58
N LEU A 171 15.54 -5.80 -7.86
CA LEU A 171 14.70 -4.65 -8.15
C LEU A 171 15.05 -4.04 -9.52
N ARG A 172 16.33 -3.93 -9.89
CA ARG A 172 16.71 -3.44 -11.23
C ARG A 172 16.19 -4.35 -12.33
N GLU A 173 16.34 -5.66 -12.18
CA GLU A 173 15.86 -6.66 -13.15
C GLU A 173 14.33 -6.66 -13.25
N LEU A 174 13.61 -6.59 -12.12
CA LEU A 174 12.16 -6.51 -12.08
C LEU A 174 11.59 -5.25 -12.75
N ASN A 175 12.41 -4.19 -12.86
CA ASN A 175 12.05 -2.95 -13.55
C ASN A 175 12.06 -3.07 -15.09
N GLN A 176 12.14 -4.30 -15.61
CA GLN A 176 12.01 -4.59 -17.03
C GLN A 176 10.96 -5.69 -17.24
N LEU A 177 10.31 -5.65 -18.40
CA LEU A 177 9.50 -6.77 -18.89
C LEU A 177 10.33 -7.60 -19.86
N PRO A 178 10.20 -8.94 -19.84
CA PRO A 178 10.71 -9.81 -20.88
C PRO A 178 10.19 -9.38 -22.25
N SER A 179 10.98 -9.61 -23.31
CA SER A 179 10.63 -9.19 -24.68
C SER A 179 9.37 -9.90 -25.20
N ASP A 180 9.12 -11.12 -24.74
CA ASP A 180 7.95 -11.95 -25.03
C ASP A 180 6.74 -11.66 -24.12
N HIS A 181 6.87 -10.75 -23.15
CA HIS A 181 5.74 -10.38 -22.30
C HIS A 181 4.62 -9.76 -23.17
N PRO A 182 3.34 -10.17 -23.01
CA PRO A 182 2.23 -9.76 -23.89
C PRO A 182 1.96 -8.25 -23.91
N ARG A 183 2.45 -7.53 -22.89
CA ARG A 183 2.35 -6.06 -22.74
C ARG A 183 3.69 -5.32 -22.89
N ALA A 184 4.74 -5.97 -23.39
CA ALA A 184 6.08 -5.37 -23.51
C ALA A 184 6.08 -4.12 -24.41
N SER A 185 5.39 -4.15 -25.56
CA SER A 185 5.25 -2.99 -26.45
C SER A 185 4.52 -1.84 -25.76
N GLU A 186 3.35 -2.10 -25.17
CA GLU A 186 2.57 -1.10 -24.44
C GLU A 186 3.40 -0.40 -23.35
N PHE A 187 4.13 -1.17 -22.54
CA PHE A 187 4.96 -0.62 -21.47
C PHE A 187 6.11 0.24 -21.99
N ARG A 188 6.73 -0.16 -23.11
CA ARG A 188 7.80 0.60 -23.75
C ARG A 188 7.27 1.89 -24.37
N ASP A 189 6.21 1.81 -25.18
CA ASP A 189 5.66 2.94 -25.93
C ASP A 189 5.10 4.01 -25.00
N ARG A 190 4.43 3.57 -23.92
CA ARG A 190 3.82 4.46 -22.91
C ARG A 190 4.75 4.75 -21.72
N ARG A 191 5.97 4.21 -21.71
CA ARG A 191 6.97 4.36 -20.63
C ARG A 191 6.41 4.02 -19.24
N LEU A 192 5.67 2.92 -19.16
CA LEU A 192 5.04 2.45 -17.92
C LEU A 192 6.07 1.78 -16.99
N PRO A 193 5.94 1.94 -15.65
CA PRO A 193 6.85 1.29 -14.70
C PRO A 193 6.59 -0.21 -14.61
N ALA A 194 7.56 -1.02 -14.98
CA ALA A 194 7.56 -2.45 -14.70
C ALA A 194 7.81 -2.75 -13.21
N LEU A 195 8.54 -1.87 -12.51
CA LEU A 195 8.67 -1.85 -11.05
C LEU A 195 8.42 -0.43 -10.50
N GLN A 196 7.86 -0.36 -9.30
CA GLN A 196 7.91 0.83 -8.46
C GLN A 196 8.07 0.46 -6.99
N VAL A 197 8.97 1.16 -6.29
CA VAL A 197 9.12 1.05 -4.83
C VAL A 197 8.43 2.24 -4.17
N HIS A 198 7.34 1.95 -3.48
CA HIS A 198 6.60 2.91 -2.67
C HIS A 198 7.24 3.02 -1.30
N VAL A 199 7.68 4.22 -0.93
CA VAL A 199 8.32 4.47 0.36
C VAL A 199 7.44 5.36 1.22
N SER A 200 7.05 4.87 2.39
CA SER A 200 6.28 5.65 3.37
C SER A 200 7.18 6.60 4.17
N LEU A 201 7.02 7.89 3.93
CA LEU A 201 7.67 8.97 4.68
C LEU A 201 6.63 10.05 4.97
N ALA A 202 5.84 9.84 6.02
CA ALA A 202 4.78 10.76 6.40
C ALA A 202 5.29 11.93 7.26
N PHE A 203 6.45 11.79 7.90
CA PHE A 203 6.96 12.74 8.88
C PHE A 203 8.33 13.28 8.47
N TRP A 204 8.57 14.56 8.76
CA TRP A 204 9.85 15.21 8.48
C TRP A 204 10.79 15.28 9.70
N ASN A 205 10.29 14.98 10.89
CA ASN A 205 11.07 14.97 12.11
C ASN A 205 10.84 13.67 12.91
N ASP A 206 11.84 13.31 13.73
CA ASP A 206 11.79 12.07 14.50
C ASP A 206 10.92 12.14 15.77
N ARG A 207 10.54 13.35 16.24
CA ARG A 207 9.57 13.52 17.35
C ARG A 207 8.18 13.04 16.92
N ALA A 208 7.69 13.49 15.78
CA ALA A 208 6.42 13.05 15.20
C ALA A 208 6.49 11.57 14.81
N ARG A 209 7.57 11.14 14.14
CA ARG A 209 7.78 9.72 13.80
C ARG A 209 7.78 8.83 15.06
N ALA A 210 8.44 9.22 16.16
CA ALA A 210 8.44 8.45 17.40
C ALA A 210 7.05 8.33 18.01
N ALA A 211 6.26 9.41 17.96
CA ALA A 211 4.89 9.42 18.48
C ALA A 211 3.97 8.46 17.70
N TYR A 212 4.10 8.40 16.37
CA TYR A 212 3.13 7.71 15.51
C TYR A 212 3.63 6.41 14.87
N GLU A 213 4.93 6.19 14.74
CA GLU A 213 5.59 5.02 14.11
C GLU A 213 6.76 4.53 14.98
N ARG A 214 6.47 4.24 16.25
CA ARG A 214 7.43 3.97 17.35
C ARG A 214 8.68 3.18 16.95
N ALA A 215 8.50 2.05 16.24
CA ALA A 215 9.59 1.13 15.88
C ALA A 215 9.93 1.12 14.38
N ALA A 216 9.42 2.07 13.59
CA ALA A 216 9.83 2.25 12.20
C ALA A 216 11.17 3.01 12.12
N PRO A 217 11.92 2.87 11.01
CA PRO A 217 13.20 3.58 10.80
C PRO A 217 13.06 5.09 10.93
N SER A 218 14.15 5.76 11.29
CA SER A 218 14.23 7.21 11.42
C SER A 218 13.90 7.94 10.12
N VAL A 219 13.60 9.24 10.21
CA VAL A 219 13.38 10.06 9.01
C VAL A 219 14.63 10.12 8.15
N ALA A 220 15.81 10.20 8.78
CA ALA A 220 17.11 10.23 8.10
C ALA A 220 17.37 8.96 7.29
N GLU A 221 17.24 7.78 7.91
CA GLU A 221 17.43 6.47 7.24
C GLU A 221 16.47 6.28 6.07
N ARG A 222 15.22 6.76 6.20
CA ARG A 222 14.26 6.70 5.10
C ARG A 222 14.68 7.58 3.93
N ARG A 223 15.13 8.79 4.20
CA ARG A 223 15.62 9.72 3.16
C ARG A 223 16.87 9.18 2.49
N GLU A 224 17.79 8.61 3.25
CA GLU A 224 18.98 7.94 2.74
C GLU A 224 18.62 6.77 1.83
N GLY A 225 17.76 5.86 2.28
CA GLY A 225 17.32 4.74 1.47
C GLY A 225 16.59 5.16 0.19
N ILE A 226 15.81 6.25 0.23
CA ILE A 226 15.20 6.82 -0.98
C ILE A 226 16.27 7.29 -1.96
N ARG A 227 17.30 8.02 -1.50
CA ARG A 227 18.41 8.46 -2.35
C ARG A 227 19.15 7.27 -2.95
N ALA A 228 19.53 6.28 -2.13
CA ALA A 228 20.22 5.09 -2.57
C ALA A 228 19.43 4.32 -3.65
N LEU A 229 18.12 4.14 -3.47
CA LEU A 229 17.26 3.51 -4.48
C LEU A 229 17.22 4.33 -5.78
N ARG A 230 17.14 5.67 -5.69
CA ARG A 230 17.11 6.55 -6.87
C ARG A 230 18.45 6.59 -7.62
N GLU A 231 19.56 6.68 -6.90
CA GLU A 231 20.92 6.58 -7.44
C GLU A 231 21.14 5.24 -8.16
N ALA A 232 20.52 4.17 -7.65
CA ALA A 232 20.53 2.86 -8.29
C ALA A 232 19.57 2.71 -9.49
N GLY A 233 18.86 3.78 -9.90
CA GLY A 233 17.92 3.77 -11.02
C GLY A 233 16.55 3.17 -10.70
N ILE A 234 16.26 2.82 -9.43
CA ILE A 234 14.98 2.22 -9.04
C ILE A 234 13.88 3.30 -9.04
N PRO A 235 12.74 3.09 -9.72
CA PRO A 235 11.63 4.02 -9.68
C PRO A 235 11.01 4.06 -8.28
N VAL A 236 11.10 5.21 -7.60
CA VAL A 236 10.52 5.41 -6.27
C VAL A 236 9.27 6.28 -6.36
N VAL A 237 8.25 5.91 -5.60
CA VAL A 237 7.07 6.71 -5.32
C VAL A 237 7.10 7.08 -3.84
N LEU A 238 7.05 8.37 -3.53
CA LEU A 238 7.03 8.81 -2.13
C LEU A 238 5.59 8.80 -1.61
N ARG A 239 5.36 8.15 -0.48
CA ARG A 239 4.05 8.17 0.19
C ARG A 239 4.11 9.09 1.39
N ILE A 240 3.59 10.30 1.22
CA ILE A 240 3.25 11.21 2.32
C ILE A 240 1.83 10.84 2.75
N ASP A 241 1.73 9.65 3.34
CA ASP A 241 0.47 8.96 3.59
C ASP A 241 0.51 8.24 4.94
N PRO A 242 -0.37 8.60 5.89
CA PRO A 242 -1.46 9.56 5.75
C PRO A 242 -1.05 11.02 5.96
N LEU A 243 -1.91 11.92 5.47
CA LEU A 243 -1.98 13.31 5.92
C LEU A 243 -2.81 13.36 7.22
N PHE A 244 -2.19 13.92 8.25
CA PHE A 244 -2.78 14.15 9.57
C PHE A 244 -3.50 15.50 9.65
N PRO A 245 -4.44 15.67 10.60
CA PRO A 245 -4.79 16.99 11.11
C PRO A 245 -3.56 17.77 11.56
N ARG A 246 -3.60 19.10 11.46
CA ARG A 246 -2.47 19.97 11.75
C ARG A 246 -2.94 21.18 12.55
N SER A 247 -2.15 21.63 13.51
CA SER A 247 -2.49 22.83 14.28
C SER A 247 -2.24 24.11 13.46
N PRO A 248 -3.06 25.17 13.64
CA PRO A 248 -4.32 25.18 14.39
C PRO A 248 -5.42 24.37 13.70
N LEU A 249 -6.17 23.59 14.49
CA LEU A 249 -7.34 22.84 14.04
C LEU A 249 -8.51 23.81 13.78
N PRO A 250 -9.38 23.52 12.79
CA PRO A 250 -10.49 24.39 12.39
C PRO A 250 -11.69 24.30 13.35
N THR A 251 -11.44 24.39 14.65
CA THR A 251 -12.46 24.41 15.71
C THR A 251 -12.81 25.84 16.08
N ARG A 252 -13.85 26.02 16.91
CA ARG A 252 -14.27 27.33 17.43
C ARG A 252 -14.37 27.28 18.96
N PRO A 253 -13.44 27.91 19.71
CA PRO A 253 -12.21 28.57 19.24
C PRO A 253 -11.21 27.58 18.59
N PRO A 254 -10.22 28.05 17.81
CA PRO A 254 -9.18 27.18 17.25
C PRO A 254 -8.42 26.45 18.36
N SER A 255 -8.21 25.15 18.15
CA SER A 255 -7.50 24.24 19.06
C SER A 255 -6.24 23.72 18.38
N ARG A 256 -5.45 22.97 19.12
CA ARG A 256 -4.19 22.37 18.67
C ARG A 256 -4.22 20.87 18.96
N LEU A 257 -3.37 20.10 18.28
CA LEU A 257 -3.25 18.67 18.57
C LEU A 257 -2.83 18.38 20.03
N GLU A 258 -2.02 19.27 20.61
CA GLU A 258 -1.58 19.19 22.01
C GLU A 258 -2.76 19.25 23.01
N ASP A 259 -3.83 19.98 22.69
CA ASP A 259 -5.05 20.06 23.52
C ASP A 259 -5.76 18.69 23.64
N PHE A 260 -5.47 17.77 22.71
CA PHE A 260 -5.97 16.40 22.71
C PHE A 260 -4.92 15.38 23.22
N GLY A 261 -3.77 15.86 23.73
CA GLY A 261 -2.66 15.02 24.18
C GLY A 261 -1.89 14.35 23.03
N LEU A 262 -1.93 14.93 21.83
CA LEU A 262 -1.21 14.42 20.66
C LEU A 262 -0.02 15.30 20.30
N ALA A 263 1.08 14.67 19.90
CA ALA A 263 2.20 15.39 19.30
C ALA A 263 1.79 15.97 17.93
N GLU A 264 2.28 17.17 17.60
CA GLU A 264 2.12 17.71 16.25
C GLU A 264 2.71 16.73 15.23
N ALA A 265 1.90 16.35 14.25
CA ALA A 265 2.23 15.28 13.33
C ALA A 265 2.97 15.82 12.10
N GLN A 266 2.44 16.88 11.51
CA GLN A 266 2.91 17.45 10.25
C GLN A 266 2.64 18.96 10.30
N THR A 267 3.64 19.82 10.46
CA THR A 267 3.42 21.25 10.21
C THR A 267 3.34 21.52 8.70
N LEU A 268 2.88 22.72 8.29
CA LEU A 268 2.91 23.08 6.87
C LEU A 268 4.34 23.13 6.32
N GLU A 269 5.28 23.66 7.11
CA GLU A 269 6.71 23.69 6.78
C GLU A 269 7.27 22.27 6.59
N GLU A 270 6.88 21.31 7.42
CA GLU A 270 7.31 19.92 7.29
C GLU A 270 6.76 19.25 6.03
N LEU A 271 5.52 19.57 5.64
CA LEU A 271 4.97 19.12 4.35
C LEU A 271 5.71 19.76 3.17
N GLU A 272 6.04 21.05 3.25
CA GLU A 272 6.88 21.72 2.26
C GLU A 272 8.25 21.07 2.12
N ASN A 273 8.87 20.72 3.23
CA ASN A 273 10.15 20.02 3.25
C ASN A 273 10.07 18.60 2.66
N LEU A 274 9.02 17.85 2.98
CA LEU A 274 8.77 16.52 2.39
C LEU A 274 8.56 16.60 0.88
N VAL A 275 7.79 17.58 0.40
CA VAL A 275 7.56 17.78 -1.04
C VAL A 275 8.82 18.28 -1.74
N ALA A 276 9.57 19.20 -1.12
CA ALA A 276 10.85 19.66 -1.65
C ALA A 276 11.89 18.52 -1.72
N PHE A 277 11.87 17.61 -0.75
CA PHE A 277 12.66 16.39 -0.81
C PHE A 277 12.21 15.48 -1.96
N ALA A 278 10.90 15.26 -2.13
CA ALA A 278 10.36 14.49 -3.26
C ALA A 278 10.85 15.02 -4.61
N ALA A 279 10.77 16.34 -4.80
CA ALA A 279 11.25 17.01 -6.02
C ALA A 279 12.75 16.78 -6.25
N ARG A 280 13.59 17.04 -5.24
CA ARG A 280 15.06 16.89 -5.34
C ARG A 280 15.51 15.44 -5.52
N SER A 281 14.81 14.48 -4.94
CA SER A 281 15.12 13.06 -5.08
C SER A 281 14.61 12.46 -6.40
N GLY A 282 13.90 13.23 -7.22
CA GLY A 282 13.39 12.77 -8.51
C GLY A 282 12.47 11.56 -8.39
N VAL A 283 11.64 11.49 -7.34
CA VAL A 283 10.60 10.45 -7.23
C VAL A 283 9.57 10.63 -8.36
N ARG A 284 8.90 9.55 -8.78
CA ARG A 284 7.94 9.62 -9.90
C ARG A 284 6.78 10.59 -9.62
N HIS A 285 6.24 10.47 -8.41
CA HIS A 285 5.14 11.26 -7.89
C HIS A 285 5.02 11.02 -6.38
N VAL A 286 4.18 11.82 -5.73
CA VAL A 286 3.79 11.62 -4.34
C VAL A 286 2.40 10.98 -4.27
N VAL A 287 2.24 10.03 -3.36
CA VAL A 287 0.93 9.47 -3.00
C VAL A 287 0.51 9.98 -1.64
N TYR A 288 -0.77 10.36 -1.52
CA TYR A 288 -1.36 10.81 -0.28
C TYR A 288 -2.74 10.20 -0.03
N SER A 289 -3.13 10.12 1.24
CA SER A 289 -4.51 9.96 1.65
C SER A 289 -4.72 10.66 2.99
N VAL A 290 -5.95 11.06 3.29
CA VAL A 290 -6.26 11.59 4.62
C VAL A 290 -6.32 10.43 5.61
N LEU A 291 -5.76 10.66 6.80
CA LEU A 291 -5.76 9.73 7.91
C LEU A 291 -7.13 9.04 8.08
N LYS A 292 -7.09 7.76 8.43
CA LYS A 292 -8.25 6.97 8.79
C LYS A 292 -8.03 6.56 10.24
N VAL A 293 -8.95 6.90 11.12
CA VAL A 293 -8.83 6.48 12.52
C VAL A 293 -9.43 5.08 12.63
N VAL A 294 -8.54 4.09 12.72
CA VAL A 294 -8.87 2.67 12.69
C VAL A 294 -8.75 2.09 14.09
N PRO A 295 -9.85 1.65 14.72
CA PRO A 295 -9.73 0.93 15.98
C PRO A 295 -9.14 -0.47 15.72
N PRO A 296 -8.25 -0.96 16.60
CA PRO A 296 -7.75 -2.32 16.49
C PRO A 296 -8.86 -3.34 16.78
N ARG A 297 -8.82 -4.51 16.15
CA ARG A 297 -9.94 -5.48 16.21
C ARG A 297 -10.05 -6.29 17.50
N ARG A 298 -8.93 -6.59 18.16
CA ARG A 298 -8.88 -7.56 19.28
C ARG A 298 -8.40 -6.97 20.60
N ARG A 299 -8.34 -5.64 20.70
CA ARG A 299 -7.87 -4.95 21.91
C ARG A 299 -8.51 -3.58 22.03
N LYS A 300 -8.41 -2.98 23.22
CA LYS A 300 -8.79 -1.59 23.44
C LYS A 300 -7.95 -0.67 22.55
N ALA A 301 -8.58 0.35 21.97
CA ALA A 301 -7.88 1.37 21.21
C ALA A 301 -6.83 2.07 22.10
N PRO A 302 -5.57 2.23 21.65
CA PRO A 302 -4.58 3.02 22.38
C PRO A 302 -5.07 4.45 22.64
N PRO A 303 -4.58 5.13 23.68
CA PRO A 303 -4.96 6.53 23.97
C PRO A 303 -4.83 7.45 22.75
N GLU A 304 -3.81 7.27 21.94
CA GLU A 304 -3.57 8.09 20.74
C GLU A 304 -4.65 7.88 19.68
N VAL A 305 -5.17 6.66 19.52
CA VAL A 305 -6.27 6.37 18.58
C VAL A 305 -7.57 7.01 19.08
N GLN A 306 -7.79 7.03 20.40
CA GLN A 306 -8.95 7.69 21.00
C GLN A 306 -8.84 9.21 20.86
N ALA A 307 -7.66 9.78 21.11
CA ALA A 307 -7.39 11.20 20.91
C ALA A 307 -7.56 11.62 19.44
N LEU A 308 -7.06 10.83 18.48
CA LEU A 308 -7.27 11.10 17.05
C LEU A 308 -8.75 11.09 16.66
N ARG A 309 -9.56 10.23 17.30
CA ARG A 309 -11.02 10.24 17.12
C ARG A 309 -11.64 11.52 17.69
N ALA A 310 -11.19 11.98 18.86
CA ALA A 310 -11.64 13.24 19.47
C ALA A 310 -11.29 14.45 18.59
N VAL A 311 -10.08 14.49 18.02
CA VAL A 311 -9.69 15.49 17.03
C VAL A 311 -10.65 15.49 15.85
N TYR A 312 -11.02 14.31 15.33
CA TYR A 312 -11.97 14.22 14.21
C TYR A 312 -13.36 14.74 14.58
N GLN A 313 -13.84 14.41 15.78
CA GLN A 313 -15.12 14.92 16.29
C GLN A 313 -15.10 16.44 16.41
N ALA A 314 -14.04 17.03 16.96
CA ALA A 314 -13.92 18.48 17.10
C ALA A 314 -13.78 19.17 15.73
N THR A 315 -12.95 18.62 14.84
CA THR A 315 -12.65 19.18 13.51
C THR A 315 -13.87 19.24 12.59
N CYS A 316 -14.82 18.32 12.72
CA CYS A 316 -16.03 18.29 11.88
C CYS A 316 -17.30 18.76 12.59
N ALA A 317 -17.23 19.22 13.84
CA ALA A 317 -18.41 19.73 14.54
C ALA A 317 -19.09 20.87 13.75
N PRO A 318 -20.45 20.92 13.70
CA PRO A 318 -21.40 20.06 14.43
C PRO A 318 -21.66 18.69 13.79
N ASP A 319 -21.10 18.40 12.62
CA ASP A 319 -21.21 17.07 12.00
C ASP A 319 -20.49 16.00 12.85
N LYS A 320 -20.80 14.73 12.54
CA LYS A 320 -20.11 13.58 13.14
C LYS A 320 -19.17 12.95 12.11
N PRO A 321 -17.99 12.44 12.53
CA PRO A 321 -17.10 11.76 11.61
C PRO A 321 -17.80 10.49 11.07
N PRO A 322 -17.94 10.28 9.76
CA PRO A 322 -18.55 9.08 9.22
C PRO A 322 -17.73 7.82 9.53
N TRP A 323 -18.42 6.74 9.87
CA TRP A 323 -17.84 5.39 9.92
C TRP A 323 -17.96 4.71 8.56
N ARG A 324 -16.82 4.34 7.95
CA ARG A 324 -16.81 3.64 6.65
C ARG A 324 -15.67 2.65 6.55
N GLY A 325 -16.01 1.40 6.22
CA GLY A 325 -15.04 0.33 5.98
C GLY A 325 -14.15 0.04 7.20
N GLY A 326 -14.75 0.02 8.40
CA GLY A 326 -14.04 -0.27 9.65
C GLY A 326 -13.20 0.89 10.21
N SER A 327 -13.45 2.13 9.78
CA SER A 327 -12.66 3.29 10.16
C SER A 327 -13.51 4.56 10.30
N TRP A 328 -13.16 5.42 11.25
CA TRP A 328 -13.66 6.80 11.30
C TRP A 328 -12.88 7.67 10.31
N ARG A 329 -13.61 8.54 9.61
CA ARG A 329 -13.07 9.45 8.60
C ARG A 329 -13.62 10.84 8.82
N LEU A 330 -12.91 11.86 8.36
CA LEU A 330 -13.50 13.19 8.22
C LEU A 330 -14.52 13.20 7.07
N PRO A 331 -15.59 14.02 7.15
CA PRO A 331 -16.43 14.30 5.99
C PRO A 331 -15.58 14.77 4.80
N ARG A 332 -15.96 14.39 3.58
CA ARG A 332 -15.13 14.62 2.38
C ARG A 332 -14.74 16.09 2.20
N HIS A 333 -15.70 17.00 2.42
CA HIS A 333 -15.47 18.44 2.28
C HIS A 333 -14.51 18.99 3.36
N VAL A 334 -14.63 18.52 4.61
CA VAL A 334 -13.71 18.87 5.72
C VAL A 334 -12.31 18.37 5.43
N ALA A 335 -12.17 17.10 5.05
CA ALA A 335 -10.90 16.48 4.71
C ALA A 335 -10.20 17.19 3.54
N ALA A 336 -10.97 17.51 2.48
CA ALA A 336 -10.44 18.23 1.33
C ALA A 336 -9.96 19.63 1.70
N ARG A 337 -10.80 20.40 2.41
CA ARG A 337 -10.53 21.80 2.75
C ARG A 337 -9.40 21.97 3.75
N TYR A 338 -9.45 21.26 4.87
CA TYR A 338 -8.57 21.54 6.01
C TYR A 338 -7.35 20.62 6.10
N ILE A 339 -7.36 19.46 5.44
CA ILE A 339 -6.25 18.51 5.50
C ILE A 339 -5.49 18.44 4.18
N ALA A 340 -6.18 18.27 3.05
CA ALA A 340 -5.52 18.04 1.77
C ALA A 340 -5.16 19.32 1.00
N ALA A 341 -5.94 20.40 1.12
CA ALA A 341 -5.83 21.56 0.24
C ALA A 341 -4.43 22.20 0.22
N ASP A 342 -3.87 22.46 1.40
CA ASP A 342 -2.55 23.10 1.52
C ASP A 342 -1.43 22.18 1.01
N PHE A 343 -1.48 20.89 1.36
CA PHE A 343 -0.56 19.89 0.83
C PHE A 343 -0.58 19.86 -0.71
N LEU A 344 -1.76 19.86 -1.31
CA LEU A 344 -1.91 19.88 -2.77
C LEU A 344 -1.44 21.22 -3.38
N ARG A 345 -1.60 22.34 -2.68
CA ARG A 345 -1.05 23.64 -3.10
C ARG A 345 0.47 23.61 -3.10
N VAL A 346 1.09 23.07 -2.04
CA VAL A 346 2.54 22.87 -1.94
C VAL A 346 3.06 21.99 -3.08
N CYS A 347 2.40 20.86 -3.36
CA CYS A 347 2.75 19.99 -4.48
C CYS A 347 2.70 20.74 -5.83
N ARG A 348 1.63 21.50 -6.09
CA ARG A 348 1.51 22.30 -7.32
C ARG A 348 2.61 23.36 -7.44
N HIS A 349 2.88 24.12 -6.37
CA HIS A 349 3.91 25.15 -6.38
C HIS A 349 5.32 24.59 -6.62
N ARG A 350 5.58 23.35 -6.20
CA ARG A 350 6.86 22.66 -6.40
C ARG A 350 6.91 21.79 -7.66
N GLY A 351 5.87 21.79 -8.49
CA GLY A 351 5.79 20.96 -9.70
C GLY A 351 5.78 19.44 -9.44
N VAL A 352 5.39 19.01 -8.23
CA VAL A 352 5.36 17.59 -7.87
C VAL A 352 3.95 17.02 -8.09
N GLN A 353 3.83 15.98 -8.92
CA GLN A 353 2.55 15.30 -9.11
C GLN A 353 2.11 14.62 -7.80
N ALA A 354 0.90 14.93 -7.32
CA ALA A 354 0.29 14.28 -6.17
C ALA A 354 -0.90 13.41 -6.62
N ARG A 355 -0.87 12.12 -6.28
CA ARG A 355 -1.94 11.16 -6.58
C ARG A 355 -2.63 10.73 -5.30
N PHE A 356 -3.96 10.74 -5.30
CA PHE A 356 -4.72 10.15 -4.21
C PHE A 356 -4.49 8.64 -4.20
N CYS A 357 -4.19 8.06 -3.03
CA CYS A 357 -3.84 6.64 -2.86
C CYS A 357 -4.76 5.67 -3.61
N MET A 358 -6.06 5.96 -3.65
CA MET A 358 -7.02 5.10 -4.35
C MET A 358 -6.80 5.16 -5.86
N ALA A 359 -6.63 6.35 -6.43
CA ALA A 359 -6.43 6.54 -7.87
C ALA A 359 -5.09 5.92 -8.31
N ASP A 360 -4.02 6.20 -7.57
CA ASP A 360 -2.70 5.62 -7.80
C ASP A 360 -2.70 4.08 -7.87
N LEU A 361 -3.46 3.46 -6.97
CA LEU A 361 -3.64 2.02 -6.94
C LEU A 361 -4.44 1.49 -8.14
N LEU A 362 -5.53 2.18 -8.51
CA LEU A 362 -6.40 1.79 -9.62
C LEU A 362 -5.71 1.97 -10.99
N GLU A 363 -4.82 2.95 -11.10
CA GLU A 363 -4.11 3.32 -12.33
C GLU A 363 -2.79 2.56 -12.54
N THR A 364 -2.32 1.79 -11.54
CA THR A 364 -1.10 0.98 -11.69
C THR A 364 -1.33 -0.04 -12.82
N PRO A 365 -0.49 -0.07 -13.87
CA PRO A 365 -0.82 -0.76 -15.11
C PRO A 365 -0.73 -2.28 -15.07
#